data_AF-A0A8S4R9Y6-F1
#
_entry.id   AF-A0A8S4R9Y6-F1
#
_cell.length_a   1.000
_cell.length_b   1.000
_cell.length_c   1.000
_cell.angle_alpha   90.00
_cell.angle_beta   90.00
_cell.angle_gamma   90.00
#
_symmetry.space_group_name_H-M   'P 1'
#
loop_
_entity.id
_entity.type
_entity.pdbx_description
1 polymer ?
#
loop_
_entity_poly.entity_id
_entity_poly.type
_entity_poly.pdbx_seq_one_letter_code
_entity_poly.pdbx_strand_id
1 'polypeptide(L)'
;MKVLLLFAAFGLISCEPEDSYCCKPGQGVMADNENLCVDTANNVTFPTKLSCDVVYHFNQSEYKFLVTDDGRLIMLFALEAQVEADQFCIANRTLNSNERSAVVCDEVEEVIFDQRILGYCMLVSAVFLTLTAIVYCALPEMRDLQGKSIINFCGSLALGLSILGVVTLNLPYSDMGLCAARGFFIYFFIIASFFWTNAISIQILINLRAIIDAFNVLQGFLIFMLLVAFRKRVLKAMFKRGWLNCISGTVERHLAVGDDEEEVVNHTIEVGLHERLTK
;
A
#
# COMPACT_ATOMS: atom_id res chain seq x y z
N MET A 1 29.92 4.01 -58.62
CA MET A 1 29.09 4.46 -59.75
C MET A 1 27.65 4.55 -59.25
N LYS A 2 27.11 5.76 -59.17
CA LYS A 2 25.76 6.06 -58.69
C LYS A 2 24.73 5.53 -59.70
N VAL A 3 23.69 4.84 -59.25
CA VAL A 3 22.45 4.67 -60.02
C VAL A 3 21.29 5.00 -59.10
N LEU A 4 20.58 6.08 -59.46
CA LEU A 4 19.40 6.64 -58.81
C LEU A 4 18.27 5.60 -58.72
N LEU A 5 17.72 5.42 -57.51
CA LEU A 5 16.35 4.91 -57.32
C LEU A 5 15.39 6.10 -57.37
N LEU A 6 14.65 6.21 -58.46
CA LEU A 6 13.46 7.07 -58.55
C LEU A 6 12.33 6.40 -57.76
N PHE A 7 12.11 6.85 -56.52
CA PHE A 7 10.83 6.61 -55.85
C PHE A 7 9.80 7.54 -56.47
N ALA A 8 8.87 6.97 -57.23
CA ALA A 8 7.67 7.67 -57.66
C ALA A 8 6.88 8.07 -56.40
N ALA A 9 6.82 9.37 -56.14
CA ALA A 9 5.92 9.95 -55.17
C ALA A 9 4.49 9.81 -55.71
N PHE A 10 3.83 8.70 -55.38
CA PHE A 10 2.37 8.69 -55.36
C PHE A 10 1.93 9.55 -54.19
N GLY A 11 1.48 10.77 -54.49
CA GLY A 11 0.74 11.58 -53.55
C GLY A 11 -0.54 10.83 -53.19
N LEU A 12 -0.56 10.20 -52.01
CA LEU A 12 -1.80 9.84 -51.36
C LEU A 12 -2.46 11.16 -50.95
N ILE A 13 -3.43 11.60 -51.76
CA ILE A 13 -4.47 12.48 -51.29
C ILE A 13 -5.24 11.63 -50.26
N SER A 14 -4.89 11.77 -48.97
CA SER A 14 -5.75 11.25 -47.92
C SER A 14 -7.04 12.07 -47.99
N CYS A 15 -8.10 11.42 -48.45
CA CYS A 15 -9.43 12.00 -48.48
C CYS A 15 -10.05 11.62 -47.13
N GLU A 16 -10.04 12.56 -46.19
CA GLU A 16 -10.70 12.35 -44.90
C GLU A 16 -12.19 12.09 -45.15
N PRO A 17 -12.78 11.03 -44.55
CA PRO A 17 -14.19 10.74 -44.76
C PRO A 17 -15.02 11.92 -44.24
N GLU A 18 -15.92 12.43 -45.08
CA GLU A 18 -16.80 13.58 -44.78
C GLU A 18 -17.69 13.31 -43.55
N ASP A 19 -17.88 12.03 -43.21
CA ASP A 19 -18.60 11.57 -42.02
C ASP A 19 -17.82 11.71 -40.70
N SER A 20 -16.54 12.11 -40.72
CA SER A 20 -15.72 12.29 -39.51
C SER A 20 -15.91 13.64 -38.81
N TYR A 21 -16.61 14.59 -39.43
CA TYR A 21 -16.84 15.92 -38.87
C TYR A 21 -18.00 15.96 -37.86
N CYS A 22 -17.87 16.79 -36.82
CA CYS A 22 -18.89 16.95 -35.77
C CYS A 22 -20.18 17.61 -36.28
N CYS A 23 -20.04 18.53 -37.23
CA CYS A 23 -21.11 19.32 -37.82
C CYS A 23 -21.15 19.10 -39.32
N LYS A 24 -22.34 18.92 -39.91
CA LYS A 24 -22.49 18.79 -41.36
C LYS A 24 -22.24 20.15 -42.04
N PRO A 25 -21.85 20.15 -43.33
CA PRO A 25 -21.73 21.39 -44.09
C PRO A 25 -23.03 22.21 -44.01
N GLY A 26 -22.91 23.46 -43.54
CA GLY A 26 -24.04 24.39 -43.32
C GLY A 26 -24.62 24.41 -41.90
N GLN A 27 -24.14 23.59 -40.97
CA GLN A 27 -24.61 23.58 -39.56
C GLN A 27 -23.75 24.47 -38.61
N GLY A 28 -22.77 25.19 -39.15
CA GLY A 28 -21.90 26.08 -38.37
C GLY A 28 -20.70 25.38 -37.71
N VAL A 29 -20.25 25.90 -36.57
CA VAL A 29 -19.09 25.40 -35.80
C VAL A 29 -19.52 24.79 -34.47
N MET A 30 -18.73 23.86 -33.94
CA MET A 30 -18.99 23.27 -32.63
C MET A 30 -18.75 24.29 -31.51
N ALA A 31 -19.65 24.34 -30.52
CA ALA A 31 -19.45 25.16 -29.33
C ALA A 31 -18.39 24.54 -28.41
N ASP A 32 -17.51 25.36 -27.83
CA ASP A 32 -16.36 24.89 -27.02
C ASP A 32 -16.77 24.13 -25.73
N ASN A 33 -17.98 24.38 -25.21
CA ASN A 33 -18.45 23.84 -23.92
C ASN A 33 -19.77 23.06 -24.02
N GLU A 34 -20.35 22.96 -25.21
CA GLU A 34 -21.64 22.30 -25.41
C GLU A 34 -21.51 21.33 -26.58
N ASN A 35 -22.11 20.15 -26.46
CA ASN A 35 -22.15 19.17 -27.54
C ASN A 35 -23.19 19.57 -28.60
N LEU A 36 -23.02 20.77 -29.17
CA LEU A 36 -23.93 21.44 -30.10
C LEU A 36 -23.14 22.13 -31.23
N CYS A 37 -23.70 22.10 -32.44
CA CYS A 37 -23.25 22.86 -33.59
C CYS A 37 -24.01 24.19 -33.65
N VAL A 38 -23.29 25.31 -33.73
CA VAL A 38 -23.85 26.66 -33.73
C VAL A 38 -23.58 27.33 -35.09
N ASP A 39 -24.66 27.66 -35.79
CA ASP A 39 -24.61 28.51 -36.97
C ASP A 39 -24.69 29.98 -36.54
N THR A 40 -23.53 30.65 -36.49
CA THR A 40 -23.43 32.07 -36.12
C THR A 40 -24.13 33.01 -37.11
N ALA A 41 -24.35 32.60 -38.37
CA ALA A 41 -24.99 33.44 -39.36
C ALA A 41 -26.51 33.53 -39.15
N ASN A 42 -27.14 32.42 -38.76
CA ASN A 42 -28.58 32.32 -38.54
C ASN A 42 -28.99 32.28 -37.06
N ASN A 43 -28.01 32.22 -36.15
CA ASN A 43 -28.21 32.06 -34.71
C ASN A 43 -29.06 30.83 -34.35
N VAL A 44 -28.80 29.71 -35.05
CA VAL A 44 -29.50 28.43 -34.88
C VAL A 44 -28.51 27.38 -34.37
N THR A 45 -28.98 26.51 -33.49
CA THR A 45 -28.20 25.40 -32.94
C THR A 45 -28.72 24.05 -33.45
N PHE A 46 -27.80 23.16 -33.80
CA PHE A 46 -28.09 21.78 -34.22
C PHE A 46 -27.40 20.79 -33.25
N PRO A 47 -28.00 19.63 -32.99
CA PRO A 47 -27.31 18.55 -32.28
C PRO A 47 -26.11 18.06 -33.10
N THR A 48 -25.00 17.72 -32.43
CA THR A 48 -23.83 17.15 -33.10
C THR A 48 -24.10 15.68 -33.47
N LYS A 49 -23.19 15.09 -34.23
CA LYS A 49 -23.20 13.64 -34.51
C LYS A 49 -23.02 12.80 -33.24
N LEU A 50 -22.33 13.31 -32.22
CA LEU A 50 -22.05 12.60 -30.98
C LEU A 50 -23.19 12.81 -29.97
N SER A 51 -23.68 11.74 -29.35
CA SER A 51 -24.75 11.79 -28.34
C SER A 51 -24.22 11.47 -26.95
N CYS A 52 -23.20 12.19 -26.49
CA CYS A 52 -22.62 12.04 -25.15
C CYS A 52 -22.78 13.31 -24.31
N ASP A 53 -22.85 13.14 -22.99
CA ASP A 53 -23.07 14.23 -22.02
C ASP A 53 -21.79 15.04 -21.75
N VAL A 54 -20.62 14.41 -21.87
CA VAL A 54 -19.30 15.03 -21.64
C VAL A 54 -18.40 14.81 -22.85
N VAL A 55 -17.80 15.90 -23.33
CA VAL A 55 -16.90 15.92 -24.49
C VAL A 55 -15.56 16.56 -24.11
N TYR A 56 -14.45 15.99 -24.62
CA TYR A 56 -13.12 16.60 -24.51
C TYR A 56 -12.62 17.07 -25.87
N HIS A 57 -12.06 18.28 -25.90
CA HIS A 57 -11.49 18.89 -27.10
C HIS A 57 -9.95 18.75 -27.08
N PHE A 58 -9.41 18.00 -28.02
CA PHE A 58 -7.98 17.83 -28.25
C PHE A 58 -7.53 18.66 -29.44
N ASN A 59 -6.86 19.79 -29.18
CA ASN A 59 -6.34 20.67 -30.23
C ASN A 59 -5.12 20.05 -30.89
N GLN A 60 -5.03 20.15 -32.21
CA GLN A 60 -3.89 19.59 -32.95
C GLN A 60 -2.55 20.27 -32.62
N SER A 61 -2.59 21.53 -32.17
CA SER A 61 -1.42 22.29 -31.72
C SER A 61 -0.80 21.73 -30.43
N GLU A 62 -1.62 21.15 -29.56
CA GLU A 62 -1.21 20.60 -28.26
C GLU A 62 -1.00 19.08 -28.35
N TYR A 63 -1.89 18.40 -29.08
CA TYR A 63 -1.93 16.95 -29.21
C TYR A 63 -1.86 16.57 -30.69
N LYS A 64 -0.78 15.92 -31.10
CA LYS A 64 -0.69 15.39 -32.47
C LYS A 64 -1.61 14.19 -32.62
N PHE A 65 -2.62 14.30 -33.48
CA PHE A 65 -3.50 13.20 -33.86
C PHE A 65 -3.58 13.05 -35.38
N LEU A 66 -3.94 11.85 -35.83
CA LEU A 66 -4.17 11.50 -37.23
C LEU A 66 -5.52 10.78 -37.33
N VAL A 67 -6.31 11.09 -38.36
CA VAL A 67 -7.49 10.31 -38.70
C VAL A 67 -7.15 9.43 -39.89
N THR A 68 -7.39 8.13 -39.74
CA THR A 68 -7.08 7.14 -40.75
C THR A 68 -8.24 7.01 -41.73
N ASP A 69 -7.96 6.58 -42.96
CA ASP A 69 -8.97 6.42 -44.02
C ASP A 69 -10.08 5.40 -43.66
N ASP A 70 -9.85 4.54 -42.66
CA ASP A 70 -10.82 3.59 -42.09
C ASP A 70 -11.73 4.21 -41.01
N GLY A 71 -11.59 5.52 -40.76
CA GLY A 71 -12.42 6.25 -39.80
C GLY A 71 -11.95 6.16 -38.35
N ARG A 72 -10.70 5.74 -38.08
CA ARG A 72 -10.14 5.68 -36.72
C ARG A 72 -9.30 6.92 -36.38
N LEU A 73 -9.39 7.38 -35.14
CA LEU A 73 -8.52 8.44 -34.59
C LEU A 73 -7.32 7.81 -33.89
N ILE A 74 -6.11 8.23 -34.28
CA ILE A 74 -4.84 7.81 -33.68
C ILE A 74 -4.20 9.00 -32.97
N MET A 75 -4.03 8.89 -31.65
CA MET A 75 -3.31 9.88 -30.84
C MET A 75 -1.82 9.53 -30.77
N LEU A 76 -0.94 10.32 -31.39
CA LEU A 76 0.49 9.98 -31.55
C LEU A 76 1.29 9.96 -30.23
N PHE A 77 0.72 10.44 -29.12
CA PHE A 77 1.38 10.47 -27.82
C PHE A 77 1.06 9.24 -26.95
N ALA A 78 -0.01 8.50 -27.26
CA ALA A 78 -0.41 7.33 -26.49
C ALA A 78 -0.05 6.07 -27.27
N LEU A 79 0.64 5.13 -26.61
CA LEU A 79 1.22 3.95 -27.25
C LEU A 79 0.16 3.10 -28.01
N GLU A 80 -1.13 3.16 -27.63
CA GLU A 80 -2.22 2.37 -28.22
C GLU A 80 -3.62 3.03 -28.12
N ALA A 81 -3.75 4.37 -28.14
CA ALA A 81 -5.09 4.99 -28.13
C ALA A 81 -5.64 5.09 -29.57
N GLN A 82 -6.33 4.04 -30.02
CA GLN A 82 -7.19 4.07 -31.20
C GLN A 82 -8.64 4.28 -30.75
N VAL A 83 -9.28 5.33 -31.25
CA VAL A 83 -10.71 5.60 -30.98
C VAL A 83 -11.52 5.27 -32.23
N GLU A 84 -12.62 4.54 -32.06
CA GLU A 84 -13.53 4.12 -33.14
C GLU A 84 -14.41 5.28 -33.64
N ALA A 85 -14.90 5.17 -34.88
CA ALA A 85 -15.56 6.26 -35.64
C ALA A 85 -16.85 6.83 -35.02
N ASP A 86 -17.41 6.16 -34.01
CA ASP A 86 -18.62 6.52 -33.28
C ASP A 86 -18.35 7.21 -31.94
N GLN A 87 -17.10 7.21 -31.47
CA GLN A 87 -16.69 7.80 -30.20
C GLN A 87 -15.92 9.13 -30.36
N PHE A 88 -15.66 9.57 -31.59
CA PHE A 88 -15.05 10.86 -31.87
C PHE A 88 -15.66 11.58 -33.08
N CYS A 89 -15.42 12.89 -33.16
CA CYS A 89 -15.64 13.68 -34.35
C CYS A 89 -14.61 14.82 -34.45
N ILE A 90 -14.45 15.41 -35.63
CA ILE A 90 -13.50 16.50 -35.89
C ILE A 90 -14.25 17.82 -36.04
N ALA A 91 -13.77 18.86 -35.38
CA ALA A 91 -14.28 20.23 -35.53
C ALA A 91 -13.14 21.23 -35.73
N ASN A 92 -13.44 22.35 -36.39
CA ASN A 92 -12.53 23.50 -36.40
C ASN A 92 -12.81 24.36 -35.17
N ARG A 93 -11.75 24.81 -34.51
CA ARG A 93 -11.84 25.57 -33.24
C ARG A 93 -12.60 26.90 -33.39
N THR A 94 -12.43 27.59 -34.52
CA THR A 94 -13.16 28.84 -34.78
C THR A 94 -13.49 28.95 -36.26
N LEU A 95 -14.50 29.75 -36.61
CA LEU A 95 -14.83 30.08 -38.01
C LEU A 95 -13.64 30.72 -38.76
N ASN A 96 -12.72 31.37 -38.03
CA ASN A 96 -11.59 32.11 -38.59
C ASN A 96 -10.25 31.35 -38.51
N SER A 97 -10.19 30.22 -37.81
CA SER A 97 -8.98 29.41 -37.66
C SER A 97 -9.19 28.03 -38.26
N ASN A 98 -8.26 27.61 -39.10
CA ASN A 98 -8.20 26.24 -39.63
C ASN A 98 -7.57 25.27 -38.61
N GLU A 99 -7.51 25.65 -37.34
CA GLU A 99 -7.01 24.78 -36.27
C GLU A 99 -8.02 23.66 -36.01
N ARG A 100 -7.57 22.44 -36.28
CA ARG A 100 -8.35 21.21 -36.10
C ARG A 100 -8.35 20.80 -34.63
N SER A 101 -9.52 20.42 -34.15
CA SER A 101 -9.73 19.83 -32.83
C SER A 101 -10.43 18.50 -33.00
N ALA A 102 -9.89 17.44 -32.38
CA ALA A 102 -10.59 16.19 -32.22
C ALA A 102 -11.47 16.26 -30.97
N VAL A 103 -12.72 15.86 -31.08
CA VAL A 103 -13.68 15.84 -29.98
C VAL A 103 -14.03 14.40 -29.68
N VAL A 104 -13.78 13.96 -28.45
CA VAL A 104 -13.93 12.56 -28.03
C VAL A 104 -14.94 12.50 -26.90
N CYS A 105 -15.85 11.53 -26.96
CA CYS A 105 -16.77 11.24 -25.85
C CYS A 105 -16.01 10.55 -24.72
N ASP A 106 -16.19 11.04 -23.50
CA ASP A 106 -15.77 10.31 -22.32
C ASP A 106 -16.91 9.38 -21.90
N GLU A 107 -16.64 8.07 -21.86
CA GLU A 107 -17.55 7.16 -21.19
C GLU A 107 -17.46 7.48 -19.70
N VAL A 108 -18.49 8.11 -19.15
CA VAL A 108 -18.59 8.34 -17.70
C VAL A 108 -18.73 6.96 -17.06
N GLU A 109 -17.60 6.36 -16.72
CA GLU A 109 -17.55 5.18 -15.87
C GLU A 109 -18.17 5.62 -14.53
N GLU A 110 -19.42 5.21 -14.26
CA GLU A 110 -20.03 5.37 -12.94
C GLU A 110 -19.29 4.44 -11.97
N VAL A 111 -18.12 4.89 -11.50
CA VAL A 111 -17.31 4.16 -10.54
C VAL A 111 -18.05 4.13 -9.20
N ILE A 112 -18.53 2.95 -8.83
CA ILE A 112 -19.33 2.63 -7.63
C ILE A 112 -18.64 3.05 -6.32
N PHE A 113 -17.33 3.32 -6.34
CA PHE A 113 -16.63 4.00 -5.25
C PHE A 113 -16.36 5.45 -5.61
N ASP A 114 -17.31 6.31 -5.23
CA ASP A 114 -17.12 7.76 -5.32
C ASP A 114 -15.84 8.12 -4.56
N GLN A 115 -14.89 8.72 -5.29
CA GLN A 115 -13.63 9.24 -4.74
C GLN A 115 -13.90 10.10 -3.49
N ARG A 116 -15.06 10.76 -3.41
CA ARG A 116 -15.49 11.53 -2.25
C ARG A 116 -15.69 10.68 -0.99
N ILE A 117 -16.25 9.47 -1.11
CA ILE A 117 -16.43 8.54 0.03
C ILE A 117 -15.07 8.18 0.62
N LEU A 118 -14.08 7.90 -0.23
CA LEU A 118 -12.71 7.64 0.21
C LEU A 118 -12.14 8.84 0.97
N GLY A 119 -12.33 10.06 0.45
CA GLY A 119 -11.93 11.30 1.11
C GLY A 119 -12.56 11.47 2.50
N TYR A 120 -13.87 11.22 2.65
CA TYR A 120 -14.54 11.27 3.95
C TYR A 120 -14.02 10.21 4.93
N CYS A 121 -13.80 8.97 4.48
CA CYS A 121 -13.24 7.90 5.32
C CYS A 121 -11.83 8.26 5.83
N MET A 122 -11.00 8.89 5.01
CA MET A 122 -9.68 9.38 5.41
C MET A 122 -9.78 10.46 6.50
N LEU A 123 -10.70 11.43 6.36
CA LEU A 123 -10.90 12.48 7.35
C LEU A 123 -11.42 11.94 8.68
N VAL A 124 -12.39 11.02 8.64
CA VAL A 124 -12.91 10.35 9.83
C VAL A 124 -11.78 9.59 10.54
N SER A 125 -10.94 8.88 9.79
CA SER A 125 -9.77 8.18 10.35
C SER A 125 -8.77 9.15 10.99
N ALA A 126 -8.51 10.30 10.36
CA ALA A 126 -7.63 11.33 10.91
C ALA A 126 -8.14 11.90 12.24
N VAL A 127 -9.46 12.06 12.42
CA VAL A 127 -10.06 12.48 13.70
C VAL A 127 -9.78 11.45 14.79
N PHE A 128 -10.02 10.16 14.53
CA PHE A 128 -9.75 9.11 15.52
C PHE A 128 -8.26 8.99 15.88
N LEU A 129 -7.37 9.13 14.90
CA LEU A 129 -5.92 9.16 15.14
C LEU A 129 -5.50 10.37 15.99
N THR A 130 -6.10 11.53 15.75
CA THR A 130 -5.86 12.73 16.55
C THR A 130 -6.34 12.54 17.99
N LEU A 131 -7.55 11.98 18.18
CA LEU A 131 -8.05 11.62 19.52
C LEU A 131 -7.11 10.64 20.22
N THR A 132 -6.60 9.65 19.49
CA THR A 132 -5.61 8.69 20.02
C THR A 132 -4.35 9.42 20.49
N ALA A 133 -3.78 10.30 19.67
CA ALA A 133 -2.61 11.09 20.04
C ALA A 133 -2.86 11.98 21.27
N ILE A 134 -4.05 12.58 21.39
CA ILE A 134 -4.46 13.39 22.55
C ILE A 134 -4.51 12.55 23.82
N VAL A 135 -5.14 11.37 23.78
CA VAL A 135 -5.24 10.47 24.92
C VAL A 135 -3.85 10.05 25.42
N TYR A 136 -2.95 9.69 24.50
CA TYR A 136 -1.56 9.34 24.86
C TYR A 136 -0.76 10.54 25.41
N CYS A 137 -1.06 11.76 24.97
CA CYS A 137 -0.44 12.97 25.53
C CYS A 137 -0.93 13.30 26.95
N ALA A 138 -2.22 13.08 27.21
CA ALA A 138 -2.90 13.46 28.45
C ALA A 138 -2.64 12.49 29.62
N LEU A 139 -2.37 11.22 29.32
CA LEU A 139 -2.05 10.19 30.32
C LEU A 139 -0.53 10.11 30.52
N PRO A 140 0.03 10.72 31.59
CA PRO A 140 1.48 10.77 31.80
C PRO A 140 2.11 9.39 32.00
N GLU A 141 1.32 8.43 32.46
CA GLU A 141 1.73 7.04 32.69
C GLU A 141 2.07 6.30 31.39
N MET A 142 1.52 6.74 30.24
CA MET A 142 1.78 6.16 28.91
C MET A 142 2.80 6.96 28.09
N ARG A 143 3.55 7.90 28.69
CA ARG A 143 4.56 8.73 28.00
C ARG A 143 5.96 8.12 28.01
N ASP A 144 6.03 6.80 28.03
CA ASP A 144 7.26 6.05 27.87
C ASP A 144 7.81 6.18 26.44
N LEU A 145 8.93 5.51 26.14
CA LEU A 145 9.56 5.60 24.82
C LEU A 145 8.64 5.06 23.70
N GLN A 146 7.87 4.02 24.02
CA GLN A 146 6.89 3.43 23.10
C GLN A 146 5.75 4.40 22.85
N GLY A 147 5.16 4.99 23.89
CA GLY A 147 4.08 5.97 23.80
C GLY A 147 4.47 7.21 23.01
N LYS A 148 5.69 7.73 23.19
CA LYS A 148 6.21 8.85 22.37
C LYS A 148 6.27 8.50 20.88
N SER A 149 6.66 7.27 20.55
CA SER A 149 6.70 6.80 19.16
C SER A 149 5.29 6.67 18.58
N ILE A 150 4.33 6.17 19.37
CA ILE A 150 2.92 6.07 18.99
C ILE A 150 2.30 7.46 18.76
N ILE A 151 2.58 8.44 19.62
CA ILE A 151 2.08 9.82 19.45
C ILE A 151 2.55 10.39 18.11
N ASN A 152 3.85 10.26 17.79
CA ASN A 152 4.39 10.78 16.53
C ASN A 152 3.85 10.02 15.31
N PHE A 153 3.69 8.71 15.40
CA PHE A 153 3.04 7.89 14.37
C PHE A 153 1.61 8.39 14.09
N CYS A 154 0.77 8.48 15.13
CA CYS A 154 -0.61 8.94 15.00
C CYS A 154 -0.68 10.37 14.48
N GLY A 155 0.19 11.26 14.96
CA GLY A 155 0.25 12.65 14.51
C GLY A 155 0.64 12.79 13.04
N SER A 156 1.71 12.11 12.60
CA SER A 156 2.13 12.17 11.20
C SER A 156 1.10 11.53 10.27
N LEU A 157 0.52 10.40 10.66
CA LEU A 157 -0.50 9.74 9.84
C LEU A 157 -1.80 10.56 9.77
N ALA A 158 -2.23 11.18 10.87
CA ALA A 158 -3.41 12.04 10.88
C ALA A 158 -3.23 13.26 9.96
N LEU A 159 -2.07 13.92 9.99
CA LEU A 159 -1.78 15.06 9.10
C LEU A 159 -1.71 14.62 7.63
N GLY A 160 -1.02 13.51 7.35
CA GLY A 160 -0.95 12.94 6.00
C GLY A 160 -2.33 12.60 5.43
N LEU A 161 -3.16 11.89 6.20
CA LEU A 161 -4.53 11.52 5.80
C LEU A 161 -5.47 12.72 5.71
N SER A 162 -5.28 13.76 6.53
CA SER A 162 -6.09 14.98 6.45
C SER A 162 -5.84 15.72 5.13
N ILE A 163 -4.57 15.94 4.78
CA ILE A 163 -4.22 16.65 3.54
C ILE A 163 -4.61 15.80 2.33
N LEU A 164 -4.35 14.48 2.38
CA LEU A 164 -4.73 13.57 1.31
C LEU A 164 -6.25 13.51 1.12
N GLY A 165 -7.03 13.39 2.19
CA GLY A 165 -8.49 13.39 2.13
C GLY A 165 -9.06 14.68 1.53
N VAL A 166 -8.51 15.84 1.88
CA VAL A 166 -8.89 17.14 1.30
C VAL A 166 -8.62 17.20 -0.21
N VAL A 167 -7.48 16.65 -0.66
CA VAL A 167 -7.16 16.57 -2.10
C VAL A 167 -8.11 15.61 -2.81
N THR A 168 -8.38 14.45 -2.21
CA THR A 168 -9.28 13.43 -2.75
C THR A 168 -10.72 13.94 -2.90
N LEU A 169 -11.17 14.90 -2.08
CA LEU A 169 -12.47 15.56 -2.21
C LEU A 169 -12.57 16.54 -3.40
N ASN A 170 -11.53 16.64 -4.24
CA ASN A 170 -11.49 17.48 -5.44
C ASN A 170 -11.92 18.94 -5.18
N LEU A 171 -11.51 19.49 -4.04
CA LEU A 171 -11.76 20.90 -3.75
C LEU A 171 -11.00 21.76 -4.77
N PRO A 172 -11.69 22.65 -5.51
CA PRO A 172 -11.07 23.45 -6.55
C PRO A 172 -9.93 24.27 -5.96
N TYR A 173 -8.74 24.16 -6.58
CA TYR A 173 -7.57 24.94 -6.19
C TYR A 173 -7.31 26.01 -7.24
N SER A 174 -7.05 27.23 -6.77
CA SER A 174 -6.76 28.37 -7.65
C SER A 174 -5.26 28.61 -7.84
N ASP A 175 -4.40 28.00 -7.01
CA ASP A 175 -2.97 28.27 -6.97
C ASP A 175 -2.14 26.98 -7.15
N MET A 176 -1.33 26.96 -8.20
CA MET A 176 -0.42 25.87 -8.55
C MET A 176 0.64 25.63 -7.45
N GLY A 177 1.05 26.68 -6.72
CA GLY A 177 2.03 26.58 -5.63
C GLY A 177 1.49 25.81 -4.42
N LEU A 178 0.23 26.07 -4.05
CA LEU A 178 -0.46 25.33 -2.98
C LEU A 178 -0.66 23.85 -3.36
N CYS A 179 -0.89 23.54 -4.64
CA CYS A 179 -0.99 22.17 -5.12
C CYS A 179 0.34 21.42 -4.92
N ALA A 180 1.46 22.00 -5.35
CA ALA A 180 2.78 21.39 -5.17
C ALA A 180 3.15 21.24 -3.68
N ALA A 181 2.88 22.26 -2.86
CA ALA A 181 3.15 22.22 -1.42
C ALA A 181 2.36 21.09 -0.72
N ARG A 182 1.06 20.93 -1.03
CA ARG A 182 0.24 19.84 -0.48
C ARG A 182 0.82 18.47 -0.81
N GLY A 183 1.23 18.25 -2.06
CA GLY A 183 1.87 16.99 -2.47
C GLY A 183 3.14 16.68 -1.67
N PHE A 184 4.01 17.68 -1.49
CA PHE A 184 5.21 17.54 -0.67
C PHE A 184 4.89 17.19 0.79
N PHE A 185 3.93 17.87 1.42
CA PHE A 185 3.54 17.59 2.80
C PHE A 185 2.92 16.21 2.96
N ILE A 186 2.04 15.78 2.05
CA ILE A 186 1.50 14.42 2.05
C ILE A 186 2.64 13.41 2.05
N TYR A 187 3.58 13.53 1.11
CA TYR A 187 4.72 12.64 1.00
C TYR A 187 5.56 12.61 2.29
N PHE A 188 5.90 13.78 2.84
CA PHE A 188 6.65 13.91 4.07
C PHE A 188 5.97 13.21 5.26
N PHE A 189 4.69 13.48 5.49
CA PHE A 189 3.95 12.94 6.63
C PHE A 189 3.70 11.43 6.52
N ILE A 190 3.44 10.94 5.30
CA ILE A 190 3.28 9.49 5.06
C ILE A 190 4.61 8.77 5.30
N ILE A 191 5.75 9.27 4.81
CA ILE A 191 7.06 8.67 5.08
C ILE A 191 7.41 8.72 6.57
N ALA A 192 7.13 9.84 7.23
CA ALA A 192 7.31 9.95 8.68
C ALA A 192 6.49 8.88 9.42
N SER A 193 5.25 8.60 8.99
CA SER A 193 4.44 7.55 9.60
C SER A 193 5.08 6.16 9.45
N PHE A 194 5.63 5.84 8.28
CA PHE A 194 6.37 4.58 8.07
C PHE A 194 7.62 4.49 8.94
N PHE A 195 8.36 5.59 9.10
CA PHE A 195 9.51 5.65 9.99
C PHE A 195 9.12 5.32 11.44
N TRP A 196 8.04 5.92 11.95
CA TRP A 196 7.58 5.66 13.32
C TRP A 196 7.02 4.25 13.50
N THR A 197 6.35 3.68 12.51
CA THR A 197 5.92 2.27 12.52
C THR A 197 7.11 1.31 12.61
N ASN A 198 8.20 1.62 11.91
CA ASN A 198 9.44 0.84 12.01
C ASN A 198 10.07 0.95 13.41
N ALA A 199 10.10 2.15 13.99
CA ALA A 199 10.58 2.36 15.36
C ALA A 199 9.75 1.56 16.39
N ILE A 200 8.42 1.55 16.25
CA ILE A 200 7.51 0.75 17.09
C ILE A 200 7.81 -0.74 16.94
N SER A 201 8.01 -1.22 15.71
CA SER A 201 8.34 -2.63 15.43
C SER A 201 9.65 -3.07 16.11
N ILE A 202 10.69 -2.23 16.06
CA ILE A 202 11.96 -2.49 16.73
C ILE A 202 11.77 -2.57 18.25
N GLN A 203 11.00 -1.66 18.84
CA GLN A 203 10.72 -1.67 20.27
C GLN A 203 10.01 -2.94 20.71
N ILE A 204 9.01 -3.39 19.94
CA ILE A 204 8.30 -4.65 20.21
C ILE A 204 9.25 -5.84 20.15
N LEU A 205 10.12 -5.89 19.13
CA LEU A 205 11.11 -6.96 18.99
C LEU A 205 12.08 -7.05 20.16
N ILE A 206 12.57 -5.91 20.65
CA ILE A 206 13.47 -5.86 21.81
C ILE A 206 12.76 -6.36 23.06
N ASN A 207 11.52 -5.91 23.29
CA ASN A 207 10.72 -6.35 24.44
C ASN A 207 10.46 -7.87 24.40
N LEU A 208 10.16 -8.43 23.23
CA LEU A 208 9.97 -9.88 23.06
C LEU A 208 11.26 -10.67 23.30
N ARG A 209 12.40 -10.19 22.80
CA ARG A 209 13.70 -10.84 23.03
C ARG A 209 14.05 -10.89 24.52
N ALA A 210 13.85 -9.79 25.24
CA ALA A 210 14.10 -9.75 26.68
C ALA A 210 13.26 -10.79 27.45
N ILE A 211 12.02 -11.01 27.03
CA ILE A 211 11.14 -12.05 27.60
C ILE A 211 11.68 -13.45 27.28
N ILE A 212 12.03 -13.71 26.02
CA ILE A 212 12.58 -15.00 25.59
C ILE A 212 13.89 -15.31 26.33
N ASP A 213 14.78 -14.32 26.47
CA ASP A 213 16.04 -14.47 27.19
C ASP A 213 15.80 -14.76 28.68
N ALA A 214 14.81 -14.12 29.31
CA ALA A 214 14.44 -14.43 30.69
C ALA A 214 13.96 -15.87 30.85
N PHE A 215 13.14 -16.37 29.91
CA PHE A 215 12.72 -17.77 29.90
C PHE A 215 13.89 -18.72 29.65
N ASN A 216 14.81 -18.39 28.74
CA ASN A 216 15.99 -19.20 28.46
C ASN A 216 16.93 -19.27 29.66
N VAL A 217 17.12 -18.17 30.38
CA VAL A 217 17.90 -18.13 31.63
C VAL A 217 17.23 -18.98 32.71
N LEU A 218 15.92 -18.85 32.89
CA LEU A 218 15.17 -19.65 33.85
C LEU A 218 15.25 -21.14 33.50
N GLN A 219 15.09 -21.49 32.22
CA GLN A 219 15.22 -22.86 31.75
C GLN A 219 16.63 -23.40 31.99
N GLY A 220 17.68 -22.63 31.69
CA GLY A 220 19.06 -23.01 31.97
C GLY A 220 19.32 -23.24 33.45
N PHE A 221 18.77 -22.37 34.31
CA PHE A 221 18.84 -22.53 35.76
C PHE A 221 18.11 -23.80 36.24
N LEU A 222 16.91 -24.08 35.73
CA LEU A 222 16.15 -25.29 36.05
C LEU A 222 16.89 -26.56 35.61
N ILE A 223 17.45 -26.57 34.41
CA ILE A 223 18.26 -27.69 33.90
C ILE A 223 19.48 -27.92 34.80
N PHE A 224 20.20 -26.85 35.17
CA PHE A 224 21.35 -26.96 36.07
C PHE A 224 20.96 -27.53 37.44
N MET A 225 19.85 -27.05 38.02
CA MET A 225 19.36 -27.57 39.30
C MET A 225 18.99 -29.05 39.21
N LEU A 226 18.25 -29.47 38.18
CA LEU A 226 17.84 -30.86 37.99
C LEU A 226 19.02 -31.80 37.70
N LEU A 227 19.91 -31.43 36.77
CA LEU A 227 20.96 -32.33 36.29
C LEU A 227 22.23 -32.33 37.14
N VAL A 228 22.51 -31.24 37.85
CA VAL A 228 23.75 -31.08 38.63
C VAL A 228 23.46 -31.06 40.12
N ALA A 229 22.64 -30.11 40.61
CA ALA A 229 22.44 -29.91 42.04
C ALA A 229 21.65 -31.05 42.71
N PHE A 230 20.56 -31.49 42.08
CA PHE A 230 19.74 -32.61 42.56
C PHE A 230 20.28 -33.99 42.20
N ARG A 231 21.40 -34.07 41.48
CA ARG A 231 22.05 -35.35 41.21
C ARG A 231 22.46 -35.98 42.54
N LYS A 232 21.96 -37.19 42.83
CA LYS A 232 22.18 -37.92 44.10
C LYS A 232 23.62 -37.82 44.64
N ARG A 233 24.63 -37.98 43.76
CA ARG A 233 26.06 -37.89 44.12
C ARG A 233 26.48 -36.51 44.66
N VAL A 234 25.98 -35.43 44.05
CA VAL A 234 26.25 -34.05 44.49
C VAL A 234 25.52 -33.78 45.79
N LEU A 235 24.26 -34.21 45.89
CA LEU A 235 23.45 -34.05 47.10
C LEU A 235 24.07 -34.76 48.32
N LYS A 236 24.56 -36.01 48.16
CA LYS A 236 25.33 -36.75 49.18
C LYS A 236 26.62 -36.03 49.57
N ALA A 237 27.36 -35.49 48.61
CA ALA A 237 28.60 -34.76 48.87
C ALA A 237 28.37 -33.44 49.64
N MET A 238 27.29 -32.71 49.31
CA MET A 238 26.92 -31.45 49.97
C MET A 238 26.39 -31.67 51.39
N PHE A 239 25.63 -32.75 51.61
CA PHE A 239 25.16 -33.17 52.92
C PHE A 239 26.31 -33.52 53.86
N LYS A 240 27.30 -34.28 53.36
CA LYS A 240 28.51 -34.66 54.12
C LYS A 240 29.35 -33.46 54.58
N ARG A 241 29.25 -32.31 53.89
CA ARG A 241 29.92 -31.05 54.27
C ARG A 241 29.06 -30.15 55.17
N GLY A 242 27.85 -30.59 55.56
CA GLY A 242 26.97 -29.87 56.48
C GLY A 242 26.19 -28.71 55.86
N TRP A 243 26.14 -28.60 54.52
CA TRP A 243 25.57 -27.43 53.85
C TRP A 243 24.03 -27.45 53.75
N LEU A 244 23.40 -28.63 53.92
CA LEU A 244 21.95 -28.83 53.78
C LEU A 244 21.22 -29.06 55.13
N ASN A 245 21.81 -28.64 56.25
CA ASN A 245 21.31 -28.95 57.59
C ASN A 245 19.87 -28.46 57.88
N CYS A 246 19.41 -27.36 57.25
CA CYS A 246 18.03 -26.88 57.41
C CYS A 246 16.97 -27.75 56.72
N ILE A 247 17.36 -28.58 55.75
CA ILE A 247 16.44 -29.41 54.94
C ILE A 247 16.79 -30.90 55.08
N SER A 248 17.55 -31.25 56.12
CA SER A 248 18.13 -32.58 56.35
C SER A 248 17.11 -33.70 56.22
N GLY A 249 15.95 -33.59 56.89
CA GLY A 249 14.97 -34.67 56.95
C GLY A 249 14.34 -35.03 55.60
N THR A 250 14.11 -34.05 54.72
CA THR A 250 13.55 -34.32 53.38
C THR A 250 14.61 -34.88 52.44
N VAL A 251 15.85 -34.38 52.54
CA VAL A 251 16.98 -34.85 51.73
C VAL A 251 17.36 -36.29 52.09
N GLU A 252 17.40 -36.61 53.38
CA GLU A 252 17.74 -37.95 53.89
C GLU A 252 16.72 -39.01 53.44
N ARG A 253 15.43 -38.70 53.50
CA ARG A 253 14.36 -39.59 53.03
C ARG A 253 14.43 -39.86 51.53
N HIS A 254 14.79 -38.85 50.72
CA HIS A 254 14.90 -38.99 49.26
C HIS A 254 16.17 -39.76 48.84
N LEU A 255 17.25 -39.63 49.61
CA LEU A 255 18.47 -40.42 49.40
C LEU A 255 18.28 -41.89 49.80
N ALA A 256 17.54 -42.18 50.88
CA ALA A 256 17.27 -43.55 51.34
C ALA A 256 16.49 -44.38 50.32
N VAL A 257 15.36 -43.86 49.81
CA VAL A 257 14.56 -44.51 48.74
C VAL A 257 15.42 -44.85 47.52
N GLY A 258 16.42 -44.02 47.24
CA GLY A 258 17.27 -44.18 46.09
C GLY A 258 18.40 -45.20 46.21
N ASP A 259 18.82 -45.56 47.43
CA ASP A 259 19.84 -46.58 47.69
C ASP A 259 19.18 -47.98 47.76
N ASP A 260 17.98 -48.06 48.33
CA ASP A 260 17.18 -49.30 48.39
C ASP A 260 16.92 -49.88 46.97
N GLU A 261 16.69 -49.02 45.97
CA GLU A 261 16.49 -49.45 44.57
C GLU A 261 17.78 -49.99 43.91
N GLU A 262 18.95 -49.40 44.17
CA GLU A 262 20.23 -49.86 43.60
C GLU A 262 20.66 -51.21 44.18
N GLU A 263 20.42 -51.44 45.48
CA GLU A 263 20.74 -52.69 46.17
C GLU A 263 19.89 -53.86 45.65
N VAL A 264 18.58 -53.64 45.44
CA VAL A 264 17.67 -54.65 44.87
C VAL A 264 18.07 -55.07 43.46
N VAL A 265 18.49 -54.11 42.62
CA VAL A 265 18.91 -54.39 41.23
C VAL A 265 20.22 -55.19 41.17
N ASN A 266 21.22 -54.83 41.96
CA ASN A 266 22.47 -55.61 42.03
C ASN A 266 22.20 -57.04 42.51
N HIS A 267 21.32 -57.20 43.50
CA HIS A 267 20.99 -58.53 43.99
C HIS A 267 20.27 -59.38 42.93
N THR A 268 19.37 -58.80 42.13
CA THR A 268 18.71 -59.54 41.03
C THR A 268 19.64 -59.88 39.88
N ILE A 269 20.62 -59.03 39.56
CA ILE A 269 21.63 -59.31 38.52
C ILE A 269 22.56 -60.47 38.94
N GLU A 270 23.03 -60.49 40.19
CA GLU A 270 23.83 -61.60 40.72
C GLU A 270 23.07 -62.93 40.66
N VAL A 271 21.78 -62.92 41.03
CA VAL A 271 20.93 -64.12 40.98
C VAL A 271 20.69 -64.57 39.54
N GLY A 272 20.43 -63.64 38.61
CA GLY A 272 20.17 -63.95 37.19
C GLY A 272 21.40 -64.41 36.39
N LEU A 273 22.62 -64.04 36.82
CA LEU A 273 23.87 -64.52 36.21
C LEU A 273 24.18 -65.94 36.69
N HIS A 274 23.98 -66.22 37.98
CA HIS A 274 24.24 -67.55 38.54
C HIS A 274 23.31 -68.63 37.94
N GLU A 275 22.07 -68.27 37.57
CA GLU A 275 21.08 -69.19 36.99
C GLU A 275 21.34 -69.53 35.50
N ARG A 276 22.05 -68.67 34.76
CA ARG A 276 22.43 -68.93 33.36
C ARG A 276 23.70 -69.77 33.18
N LEU A 277 24.55 -69.87 34.21
CA LEU A 277 25.73 -70.75 34.21
C LEU A 277 25.39 -72.21 34.55
N THR A 278 24.15 -72.49 34.97
CA THR A 278 23.69 -73.81 35.44
C THR A 278 22.70 -74.51 34.48
N LYS A 279 22.61 -74.09 33.21
CA LYS A 279 21.83 -74.76 32.16
C LYS A 279 22.68 -75.14 30.96
#